data_AF-A0A9P9TQZ7-F1
#
_entry.id   AF-A0A9P9TQZ7-F1
#
_cell.length_a   1.000
_cell.length_b   1.000
_cell.length_c   1.000
_cell.angle_alpha   90.00
_cell.angle_beta   90.00
_cell.angle_gamma   90.00
#
_symmetry.space_group_name_H-M   'P 1'
#
loop_
_entity.id
_entity.type
_entity.pdbx_description
1 polymer ?
#
loop_
_entity_poly.entity_id
_entity_poly.type
_entity_poly.pdbx_seq_one_letter_code
_entity_poly.pdbx_strand_id
1 'polypeptide(L)'
;MQSQQRTLDAACLRFCIALLDHRLMGNNFDSVIIGFLAVLGIDTAREGFQEANSYTPHLLALIKIAQMLVLQRAVAAAEGGETEYPAQMIEVMQDRFMVYGSRSVRE
;
A
#
# COMPACT_ATOMS: atom_id res chain seq x y z
N MET A 1 -16.03 -24.08 6.10
CA MET A 1 -16.21 -22.61 6.14
C MET A 1 -14.91 -21.88 6.48
N GLN A 2 -14.22 -22.18 7.58
CA GLN A 2 -12.98 -21.46 7.97
C GLN A 2 -11.82 -21.55 6.95
N SER A 3 -11.67 -22.67 6.24
CA SER A 3 -10.63 -22.82 5.20
C SER A 3 -10.85 -21.90 3.99
N GLN A 4 -12.09 -21.79 3.51
CA GLN A 4 -12.42 -20.89 2.41
C GLN A 4 -12.24 -19.42 2.79
N GLN A 5 -12.56 -19.05 4.04
CA GLN A 5 -12.33 -17.69 4.52
C GLN A 5 -10.84 -17.34 4.49
N ARG A 6 -9.96 -18.22 5.00
CA ARG A 6 -8.51 -18.01 4.96
C ARG A 6 -7.97 -17.89 3.54
N THR A 7 -8.49 -18.70 2.60
CA THR A 7 -8.10 -18.60 1.19
C THR A 7 -8.51 -17.27 0.58
N LEU A 8 -9.74 -16.81 0.87
CA LEU A 8 -10.24 -15.53 0.40
C LEU A 8 -9.44 -14.37 0.99
N ASP A 9 -9.19 -14.38 2.30
CA ASP A 9 -8.42 -13.36 3.00
C ASP A 9 -6.99 -13.28 2.43
N ALA A 10 -6.36 -14.41 2.15
CA ALA A 10 -5.04 -14.45 1.52
C ALA A 10 -5.06 -13.93 0.07
N ALA A 11 -6.12 -14.21 -0.69
CA ALA A 11 -6.29 -13.67 -2.04
C ALA A 11 -6.51 -12.15 -2.01
N CYS A 12 -7.33 -11.67 -1.07
CA CYS A 12 -7.58 -10.24 -0.84
C CYS A 12 -6.29 -9.52 -0.45
N LEU A 13 -5.50 -10.09 0.48
CA LEU A 13 -4.20 -9.53 0.86
C LEU A 13 -3.25 -9.39 -0.33
N ARG A 14 -3.14 -10.44 -1.16
CA ARG A 14 -2.32 -10.39 -2.39
C ARG A 14 -2.81 -9.34 -3.37
N PHE A 15 -4.13 -9.22 -3.53
CA PHE A 15 -4.74 -8.21 -4.39
C PHE A 15 -4.44 -6.79 -3.89
N CYS A 16 -4.63 -6.51 -2.60
CA CYS A 16 -4.32 -5.21 -2.00
C CYS A 16 -2.85 -4.84 -2.15
N ILE A 17 -1.93 -5.80 -1.96
CA ILE A 17 -0.48 -5.59 -2.19
C ILE A 17 -0.21 -5.29 -3.66
N ALA A 18 -0.87 -5.97 -4.60
CA ALA A 18 -0.72 -5.69 -6.03
C ALA A 18 -1.26 -4.30 -6.42
N LEU A 19 -2.33 -3.82 -5.79
CA LEU A 19 -2.83 -2.45 -6.01
C LEU A 19 -1.81 -1.39 -5.58
N LEU A 20 -1.07 -1.65 -4.49
CA LEU A 20 -0.02 -0.75 -4.00
C LEU A 20 1.23 -0.76 -4.90
N ASP A 21 1.42 -1.82 -5.69
CA ASP A 21 2.60 -2.03 -6.55
C ASP A 21 2.44 -1.40 -7.94
N HIS A 22 1.36 -0.64 -8.14
CA HIS A 22 1.11 0.03 -9.41
C HIS A 22 2.12 1.15 -9.65
N ARG A 23 3.07 0.92 -10.58
CA ARG A 23 4.08 1.91 -10.96
C ARG A 23 3.40 3.10 -11.66
N LEU A 24 3.61 4.29 -11.12
CA LEU A 24 3.13 5.57 -11.67
C LEU A 24 3.92 6.03 -12.93
N MET A 25 4.26 5.09 -13.81
CA MET A 25 4.93 5.38 -15.08
C MET A 25 3.87 5.72 -16.13
N GLY A 26 3.41 6.97 -16.17
CA GLY A 26 2.42 7.42 -17.16
C GLY A 26 1.44 8.46 -16.61
N ASN A 27 0.14 8.27 -16.89
CA ASN A 27 -0.91 9.13 -16.37
C ASN A 27 -1.13 8.81 -14.88
N ASN A 28 -0.98 9.80 -14.00
CA ASN A 28 -1.08 9.61 -12.55
C ASN A 28 -2.45 9.06 -12.09
N PHE A 29 -3.47 9.14 -12.95
CA PHE A 29 -4.82 8.63 -12.70
C PHE A 29 -5.02 7.15 -13.03
N ASP A 30 -4.02 6.47 -13.61
CA ASP A 30 -4.10 5.03 -13.88
C ASP A 30 -4.03 4.20 -12.58
N SER A 31 -3.49 4.81 -11.51
CA SER A 31 -3.52 4.24 -10.17
C SER A 31 -4.87 4.51 -9.49
N VAL A 32 -5.65 3.45 -9.27
CA VAL A 32 -6.90 3.49 -8.50
C VAL A 32 -6.69 4.11 -7.11
N ILE A 33 -5.54 3.89 -6.48
CA ILE A 33 -5.20 4.45 -5.17
C ILE A 33 -5.04 5.98 -5.24
N ILE A 34 -4.38 6.49 -6.28
CA ILE A 34 -4.22 7.94 -6.49
C ILE A 34 -5.58 8.58 -6.81
N GLY A 35 -6.39 7.94 -7.64
CA GLY A 35 -7.77 8.39 -7.92
C GLY A 35 -8.62 8.47 -6.65
N PHE A 36 -8.57 7.44 -5.80
CA PHE A 36 -9.26 7.41 -4.51
C PHE A 36 -8.79 8.54 -3.58
N LEU A 37 -7.48 8.73 -3.46
CA LEU A 37 -6.91 9.83 -2.68
C LEU A 37 -7.36 11.20 -3.21
N ALA A 38 -7.35 11.41 -4.52
CA ALA A 38 -7.80 12.65 -5.13
C ALA A 38 -9.26 12.97 -4.76
N VAL A 39 -10.15 11.96 -4.77
CA VAL A 39 -11.55 12.12 -4.34
C VAL A 39 -11.64 12.46 -2.85
N LEU A 40 -10.83 11.82 -2.00
CA LEU A 40 -10.78 12.15 -0.58
C LEU A 40 -10.30 13.59 -0.30
N GLY A 41 -9.55 14.17 -1.22
CA GLY A 41 -9.08 15.55 -1.12
C GLY A 41 -10.13 16.60 -1.48
N ILE A 42 -11.30 16.20 -2.00
CA ILE A 42 -12.36 17.15 -2.38
C ILE A 42 -13.14 17.56 -1.12
N ASP A 43 -13.28 18.87 -0.92
CA ASP A 43 -14.19 19.42 0.07
C ASP A 43 -15.57 19.63 -0.57
N THR A 44 -16.55 18.88 -0.09
CA THR A 44 -17.94 18.94 -0.60
C THR A 44 -18.73 20.11 -0.03
N ALA A 45 -18.26 20.73 1.06
CA ALA A 45 -18.90 21.85 1.71
C ALA A 45 -18.34 23.20 1.22
N ARG A 46 -17.06 23.24 0.88
CA ARG A 46 -16.39 24.38 0.25
C ARG A 46 -15.96 23.94 -1.14
N GLU A 47 -16.70 24.31 -2.19
CA GLU A 47 -16.43 23.94 -3.60
C GLU A 47 -14.93 24.04 -3.98
N GLY A 48 -14.15 22.98 -3.74
CA GLY A 48 -12.69 23.06 -3.70
C GLY A 48 -12.02 21.85 -3.03
N PHE A 49 -10.77 22.04 -2.56
CA PHE A 49 -9.96 20.99 -1.93
C PHE A 49 -9.86 21.19 -0.42
N GLN A 50 -9.71 20.07 0.30
CA GLN A 50 -9.44 20.07 1.73
C GLN A 50 -8.13 20.79 2.07
N GLU A 51 -8.12 21.46 3.23
CA GLU A 51 -6.89 22.03 3.78
C GLU A 51 -5.85 20.94 4.06
N ALA A 52 -4.57 21.28 3.92
CA ALA A 52 -3.47 20.33 4.09
C ALA A 52 -3.51 19.61 5.45
N ASN A 53 -3.89 20.31 6.52
CA ASN A 53 -4.02 19.73 7.86
C ASN A 53 -5.11 18.67 7.97
N SER A 54 -6.19 18.81 7.19
CA SER A 54 -7.31 17.87 7.17
C SER A 54 -7.05 16.69 6.24
N TYR A 55 -6.32 16.92 5.14
CA TYR A 55 -6.00 15.89 4.16
C TYR A 55 -4.79 15.02 4.55
N THR A 56 -3.80 15.58 5.24
CA THR A 56 -2.59 14.85 5.69
C THR A 56 -2.92 13.57 6.49
N PRO A 57 -3.87 13.57 7.44
CA PRO A 57 -4.31 12.35 8.11
C PRO A 57 -4.76 11.23 7.16
N HIS A 58 -5.39 11.55 6.02
CA HIS A 58 -5.84 10.55 5.05
C HIS A 58 -4.66 9.90 4.33
N LEU A 59 -3.67 10.71 3.92
CA LEU A 59 -2.42 10.21 3.35
C LEU A 59 -1.67 9.31 4.34
N LEU A 60 -1.55 9.75 5.60
CA LEU A 60 -0.91 8.97 6.65
C LEU A 60 -1.65 7.66 6.93
N ALA A 61 -2.98 7.67 6.95
CA ALA A 61 -3.78 6.48 7.13
C ALA A 61 -3.51 5.46 6.03
N LEU A 62 -3.46 5.89 4.76
CA LEU A 62 -3.13 5.01 3.64
C LEU A 62 -1.73 4.41 3.78
N ILE A 63 -0.71 5.21 4.12
CA ILE A 63 0.66 4.74 4.33
C ILE A 63 0.69 3.69 5.46
N LYS A 64 0.00 3.93 6.57
CA LYS A 64 -0.08 2.99 7.68
C LYS A 64 -0.78 1.69 7.30
N ILE A 65 -1.87 1.77 6.55
CA ILE A 65 -2.57 0.58 6.03
C ILE A 65 -1.64 -0.23 5.11
N ALA A 66 -0.94 0.43 4.18
CA ALA A 66 0.03 -0.22 3.31
C ALA A 66 1.14 -0.93 4.09
N GLN A 67 1.70 -0.29 5.11
CA GLN A 67 2.69 -0.89 6.01
C GLN A 67 2.12 -2.12 6.75
N MET A 68 0.89 -2.03 7.25
CA MET A 68 0.24 -3.16 7.93
C MET A 68 -0.02 -4.34 6.99
N LEU A 69 -0.40 -4.09 5.73
CA LEU A 69 -0.58 -5.16 4.73
C LEU A 69 0.74 -5.89 4.42
N VAL A 70 1.85 -5.15 4.32
CA VAL A 70 3.19 -5.75 4.16
C VAL A 70 3.56 -6.63 5.36
N LEU A 71 3.33 -6.12 6.58
CA LEU A 71 3.57 -6.89 7.80
C LEU A 71 2.70 -8.15 7.86
N GLN A 72 1.43 -8.05 7.49
CA GLN A 72 0.52 -9.19 7.46
C GLN A 72 0.99 -10.26 6.46
N ARG A 73 1.48 -9.85 5.28
CA ARG A 73 2.04 -10.78 4.29
C ARG A 73 3.31 -11.45 4.79
N ALA A 74 4.15 -10.71 5.51
CA ALA A 74 5.37 -11.24 6.10
C ALA A 74 5.08 -12.30 7.18
N VAL A 75 4.14 -12.03 8.07
CA VAL A 75 3.70 -13.01 9.08
C VAL A 75 3.08 -14.23 8.41
N ALA A 76 2.17 -14.03 7.44
CA ALA A 76 1.52 -15.14 6.74
C ALA A 76 2.52 -16.00 5.94
N ALA A 77 3.58 -15.40 5.39
CA ALA A 77 4.65 -16.14 4.70
C ALA A 77 5.45 -17.03 5.67
N ALA A 78 5.75 -16.52 6.87
CA ALA A 78 6.44 -17.30 7.90
C ALA A 78 5.56 -18.44 8.43
N GLU A 79 4.28 -18.16 8.72
CA GLU A 79 3.33 -19.19 9.17
C GLU A 79 3.06 -20.26 8.10
N GLY A 80 3.09 -19.88 6.82
CA GLY A 80 2.95 -20.79 5.69
C GLY A 80 4.21 -21.57 5.33
N GLY A 81 5.35 -21.32 6.01
CA GLY A 81 6.64 -21.94 5.72
C GLY A 81 7.31 -21.46 4.43
N GLU A 82 6.85 -20.35 3.85
CA GLU A 82 7.43 -19.72 2.65
C GLU A 82 8.74 -19.00 2.99
N THR A 83 8.87 -18.52 4.22
CA THR A 83 10.09 -17.91 4.80
C THR A 83 10.33 -18.45 6.19
N GLU A 84 11.59 -18.49 6.65
CA GLU A 84 11.93 -18.90 8.02
C GLU A 84 11.55 -17.82 9.03
N TYR A 85 11.72 -16.55 8.66
CA TYR A 85 11.40 -15.40 9.49
C TYR A 85 10.61 -14.35 8.70
N PRO A 86 9.63 -13.66 9.32
CA PRO A 86 8.89 -12.58 8.66
C PRO A 86 9.79 -11.49 8.07
N ALA A 87 10.94 -11.22 8.69
CA ALA A 87 11.92 -10.23 8.21
C ALA A 87 12.34 -10.47 6.75
N GLN A 88 12.51 -11.74 6.33
CA GLN A 88 12.90 -12.09 4.96
C GLN A 88 11.85 -11.63 3.94
N MET A 89 10.56 -11.80 4.25
CA MET A 89 9.49 -11.34 3.38
C MET A 89 9.35 -9.81 3.39
N ILE A 90 9.65 -9.15 4.52
CA ILE A 90 9.69 -7.68 4.59
C ILE A 90 10.76 -7.14 3.64
N GLU A 91 11.96 -7.72 3.64
CA GLU A 91 13.04 -7.33 2.71
C GLU A 91 12.59 -7.47 1.25
N VAL A 92 11.99 -8.60 0.87
CA VAL A 92 11.44 -8.80 -0.48
C VAL A 92 10.40 -7.74 -0.85
N MET A 93 9.51 -7.38 0.08
CA MET A 93 8.50 -6.35 -0.17
C MET A 93 9.12 -4.95 -0.22
N GLN A 94 10.15 -4.67 0.58
CA GLN A 94 10.90 -3.42 0.49
C GLN A 94 11.55 -3.26 -0.88
N ASP A 95 12.23 -4.29 -1.38
CA ASP A 95 12.86 -4.27 -2.70
C ASP A 95 11.83 -4.05 -3.82
N ARG A 96 10.64 -4.64 -3.67
CA ARG A 96 9.55 -4.53 -4.62
C ARG A 96 8.92 -3.14 -4.66
N PHE A 97 8.65 -2.55 -3.48
CA PHE A 97 7.95 -1.26 -3.38
C PHE A 97 8.87 -0.04 -3.39
N MET A 98 10.15 -0.19 -3.03
CA MET A 98 11.10 0.91 -3.02
C MET A 98 11.61 1.19 -4.43
N VAL A 99 11.49 2.44 -4.86
CA VAL A 99 12.21 2.92 -6.04
C VAL A 99 13.69 3.07 -5.66
N TYR A 100 14.53 2.12 -6.03
CA TYR A 100 15.97 2.31 -6.05
C TYR A 100 16.31 3.44 -7.02
N GLY A 101 16.44 4.66 -6.49
CA GLY A 101 16.64 5.87 -7.29
C GLY A 101 16.17 7.16 -6.62
N SER A 102 15.34 7.10 -5.57
CA SER A 102 14.91 8.29 -4.81
C SER A 102 15.97 8.82 -3.83
N ARG A 103 17.16 8.20 -3.76
CA ARG A 103 18.32 8.86 -3.17
C ARG A 103 18.66 10.02 -4.10
N SER A 104 18.29 11.23 -3.70
CA SER A 104 18.91 12.46 -4.23
C SER A 104 20.39 12.16 -4.34
N VAL A 105 20.91 12.17 -5.58
CA VAL A 105 22.35 12.24 -5.81
C VAL A 105 22.79 13.44 -4.98
N ARG A 106 23.59 13.17 -3.95
CA ARG A 106 24.19 14.21 -3.14
C ARG A 106 25.36 14.68 -3.98
N GLU A 107 25.11 15.69 -4.82
CA GLU A 107 26.17 16.46 -5.48
C GLU A 107 27.03 17.19 -4.44
#